data_AF-A0A8C9S6A2-F1
#
_entry.id   AF-A0A8C9S6A2-F1
#
_cell.length_a   1.000
_cell.length_b   1.000
_cell.length_c   1.000
_cell.angle_alpha   90.00
_cell.angle_beta   90.00
_cell.angle_gamma   90.00
#
_symmetry.space_group_name_H-M   'P 1'
#
loop_
_entity.id
_entity.type
_entity.pdbx_description
1 polymer ?
#
loop_
_entity_poly.entity_id
_entity_poly.type
_entity_poly.pdbx_seq_one_letter_code
_entity_poly.pdbx_strand_id
1 'polypeptide(L)'
;LLSACRLRGSNPQGDWRILLLFLSVFSLTEASDNLREILQNVAKQRGVSNMRKLGHLNNFIKLLCSVGHSEEKFGFTYEEIIICLRLALLNEAKEVRAAGLRALRYLIRDSTILQKVLRLQVDYLISRCIDIQQSNEVERTQALRLVRKMITVNALLFPSSIVNSLIAVGNDGLQERDRMVRACIAIICELALKNPEVVAQRGGLSTILKNVIDCQLSRINEALITTILHLLNHPHTRQYVRSDVELEVLESFFSPFHALLKYF
;
A
#
# COMPACT_ATOMS: atom_id res chain seq x y z
N LEU A 1 -20.65 -33.09 -18.35
CA LEU A 1 -20.13 -32.82 -19.71
C LEU A 1 -18.73 -33.43 -19.88
N LEU A 2 -18.64 -34.77 -19.81
CA LEU A 2 -17.39 -35.55 -19.91
C LEU A 2 -17.53 -36.63 -21.01
N SER A 3 -18.15 -36.28 -22.15
CA SER A 3 -18.66 -37.29 -23.09
C SER A 3 -18.28 -37.07 -24.56
N ALA A 4 -17.35 -36.19 -24.88
CA ALA A 4 -17.00 -35.92 -26.28
C ALA A 4 -15.50 -35.73 -26.49
N CYS A 5 -14.73 -36.81 -26.49
CA CYS A 5 -13.55 -36.98 -27.33
C CYS A 5 -13.19 -38.47 -27.40
N ARG A 6 -14.01 -39.23 -28.14
CA ARG A 6 -13.69 -40.58 -28.58
C ARG A 6 -12.74 -40.43 -29.78
N LEU A 7 -11.44 -40.31 -29.51
CA LEU A 7 -10.41 -40.30 -30.56
C LEU A 7 -10.36 -41.69 -31.21
N ARG A 8 -10.83 -41.74 -32.45
CA ARG A 8 -10.81 -42.92 -33.31
C ARG A 8 -9.53 -42.86 -34.16
N GLY A 9 -8.60 -43.79 -33.92
CA GLY A 9 -7.60 -44.22 -34.89
C GLY A 9 -6.30 -43.41 -35.01
N SER A 10 -5.20 -44.08 -34.64
CA SER A 10 -3.92 -44.09 -35.39
C SER A 10 -2.93 -42.94 -35.22
N ASN A 11 -2.16 -42.90 -34.11
CA ASN A 11 -0.67 -42.89 -34.06
C ASN A 11 -0.20 -42.70 -32.58
N PRO A 12 0.67 -43.53 -31.97
CA PRO A 12 1.02 -43.42 -30.54
C PRO A 12 2.06 -42.33 -30.20
N GLN A 13 2.53 -41.55 -31.19
CA GLN A 13 3.49 -40.45 -31.01
C GLN A 13 2.88 -39.05 -31.23
N GLY A 14 1.55 -38.95 -31.12
CA GLY A 14 0.78 -37.72 -31.30
C GLY A 14 0.73 -36.84 -30.06
N ASP A 15 1.63 -35.86 -30.03
CA ASP A 15 1.44 -34.50 -29.52
C ASP A 15 0.97 -34.30 -28.06
N TRP A 16 1.86 -34.65 -27.12
CA TRP A 16 1.85 -34.09 -25.77
C TRP A 16 1.70 -32.56 -25.77
N ARG A 17 2.15 -31.86 -26.83
CA ARG A 17 1.99 -30.43 -27.02
C ARG A 17 0.53 -30.01 -27.18
N ILE A 18 -0.28 -30.77 -27.90
CA ILE A 18 -1.72 -30.50 -28.06
C ILE A 18 -2.42 -30.75 -26.72
N LEU A 19 -2.08 -31.83 -26.01
CA LEU A 19 -2.63 -32.08 -24.68
C LEU A 19 -2.26 -30.98 -23.67
N LEU A 20 -1.01 -30.52 -23.68
CA LEU A 20 -0.55 -29.39 -22.88
C LEU A 20 -1.23 -28.08 -23.28
N LEU A 21 -1.45 -27.84 -24.58
CA LEU A 21 -2.20 -26.68 -25.06
C LEU A 21 -3.65 -26.74 -24.57
N PHE A 22 -4.33 -27.88 -24.70
CA PHE A 22 -5.69 -28.06 -24.18
C PHE A 22 -5.75 -27.91 -22.66
N LEU A 23 -4.82 -28.51 -21.91
CA LEU A 23 -4.74 -28.36 -20.46
C LEU A 23 -4.44 -26.92 -20.04
N SER A 24 -3.57 -26.22 -20.79
CA SER A 24 -3.26 -24.82 -20.54
C SER A 24 -4.46 -23.91 -20.84
N VAL A 25 -5.12 -24.08 -21.99
CA VAL A 25 -6.33 -23.32 -22.36
C VAL A 25 -7.45 -23.61 -21.36
N PHE A 26 -7.67 -24.88 -21.00
CA PHE A 26 -8.67 -25.27 -20.01
C PHE A 26 -8.39 -24.62 -18.65
N SER A 27 -7.14 -24.67 -18.17
CA SER A 27 -6.73 -24.04 -16.91
C SER A 27 -6.87 -22.51 -16.94
N LEU A 28 -6.67 -21.87 -18.09
CA LEU A 28 -6.89 -20.43 -18.28
C LEU A 28 -8.38 -20.07 -18.19
N THR A 29 -9.27 -20.86 -18.81
CA THR A 29 -10.72 -20.68 -18.66
C THR A 29 -11.17 -20.83 -17.21
N GLU A 30 -10.65 -21.82 -16.49
CA GLU A 30 -10.98 -22.04 -15.08
C GLU A 30 -10.51 -20.87 -14.19
N ALA A 31 -9.32 -20.33 -14.43
CA ALA A 31 -8.81 -19.16 -13.70
C ALA A 31 -9.65 -17.90 -13.96
N SER A 32 -10.04 -17.66 -15.21
CA SER A 32 -10.91 -16.55 -15.62
C SER A 32 -12.30 -16.65 -14.98
N ASP A 33 -12.92 -17.84 -15.01
CA ASP A 33 -14.24 -18.06 -14.41
C ASP A 33 -14.22 -17.88 -12.88
N ASN A 34 -13.19 -18.43 -12.23
CA ASN A 34 -12.97 -18.23 -10.78
C ASN A 34 -12.80 -16.75 -10.43
N LEU A 35 -12.00 -16.02 -11.21
CA LEU A 35 -11.79 -14.59 -10.98
C LEU A 35 -13.10 -13.82 -11.18
N ARG A 36 -13.86 -14.13 -12.24
CA ARG A 36 -15.16 -13.53 -12.51
C ARG A 36 -16.12 -13.69 -11.33
N GLU A 37 -16.25 -14.91 -10.80
CA GLU A 37 -17.10 -15.19 -9.64
C GLU A 37 -16.65 -14.37 -8.41
N ILE A 38 -15.34 -14.33 -8.15
CA ILE A 38 -14.77 -13.57 -7.05
C ILE A 38 -15.10 -12.07 -7.18
N LEU A 39 -14.80 -11.46 -8.34
CA LEU A 39 -15.01 -10.03 -8.55
C LEU A 39 -16.48 -9.65 -8.47
N GLN A 40 -17.38 -10.47 -9.04
CA GLN A 40 -18.83 -10.25 -8.94
C GLN A 40 -19.32 -10.27 -7.49
N ASN A 41 -18.88 -11.24 -6.69
CA ASN A 41 -19.33 -11.37 -5.30
C ASN A 41 -18.73 -10.28 -4.39
N VAL A 42 -17.52 -9.81 -4.67
CA VAL A 42 -16.91 -8.67 -3.97
C VAL A 42 -17.64 -7.37 -4.31
N ALA A 43 -17.99 -7.16 -5.58
CA ALA A 43 -18.64 -5.93 -6.06
C ALA A 43 -20.12 -5.81 -5.66
N LYS A 44 -20.82 -6.94 -5.41
CA LYS A 44 -22.23 -6.93 -5.01
C LYS A 44 -22.47 -6.18 -3.70
N GLN A 45 -23.33 -5.17 -3.72
CA GLN A 45 -23.69 -4.39 -2.52
C GLN A 45 -24.57 -5.17 -1.54
N ARG A 46 -25.53 -5.96 -2.05
CA ARG A 46 -26.49 -6.75 -1.26
C ARG A 46 -26.44 -8.23 -1.66
N GLY A 47 -26.93 -9.10 -0.77
CA GLY A 47 -27.06 -10.54 -1.03
C GLY A 47 -25.80 -11.39 -0.79
N VAL A 48 -24.66 -10.77 -0.45
CA VAL A 48 -23.43 -11.48 -0.07
C VAL A 48 -22.98 -11.00 1.31
N SER A 49 -22.83 -11.93 2.25
CA SER A 49 -22.37 -11.61 3.61
C SER A 49 -20.91 -11.18 3.64
N ASN A 50 -20.53 -10.39 4.64
CA ASN A 50 -19.15 -9.91 4.81
C ASN A 50 -18.15 -11.06 4.97
N MET A 51 -18.54 -12.14 5.66
CA MET A 51 -17.75 -13.36 5.78
C MET A 51 -17.44 -13.98 4.42
N ARG A 52 -18.43 -14.05 3.52
CA ARG A 52 -18.23 -14.58 2.15
C ARG A 52 -17.36 -13.65 1.32
N LYS A 53 -17.58 -12.32 1.39
CA LYS A 53 -16.72 -11.33 0.70
C LYS A 53 -15.26 -11.46 1.13
N LEU A 54 -15.01 -11.62 2.43
CA LEU A 54 -13.68 -11.90 2.97
C LEU A 54 -13.09 -13.20 2.39
N GLY A 55 -13.88 -14.27 2.32
CA GLY A 55 -13.49 -15.53 1.69
C GLY A 55 -13.09 -15.36 0.23
N HIS A 56 -13.88 -14.62 -0.57
CA HIS A 56 -13.57 -14.33 -1.97
C HIS A 56 -12.29 -13.49 -2.12
N LEU A 57 -12.07 -12.47 -1.29
CA LEU A 57 -10.83 -11.69 -1.29
C LEU A 57 -9.59 -12.54 -0.95
N ASN A 58 -9.74 -13.52 -0.07
CA ASN A 58 -8.67 -14.47 0.25
C ASN A 58 -8.40 -15.42 -0.91
N ASN A 59 -9.46 -15.89 -1.57
CA ASN A 59 -9.34 -16.73 -2.77
C ASN A 59 -8.73 -15.97 -3.94
N PHE A 60 -9.02 -14.67 -4.09
CA PHE A 60 -8.35 -13.81 -5.06
C PHE A 60 -6.83 -13.82 -4.88
N ILE A 61 -6.35 -13.63 -3.65
CA ILE A 61 -4.91 -13.66 -3.35
C ILE A 61 -4.31 -15.03 -3.69
N LYS A 62 -4.99 -16.12 -3.34
CA LYS A 62 -4.54 -17.47 -3.67
C LYS A 62 -4.43 -17.67 -5.19
N LEU A 63 -5.44 -17.23 -5.94
CA LEU A 63 -5.47 -17.33 -7.40
C LEU A 63 -4.35 -16.50 -8.04
N LEU A 64 -4.12 -15.28 -7.53
CA LEU A 64 -3.05 -14.40 -7.99
C LEU A 64 -1.66 -15.03 -7.78
N CYS A 65 -1.47 -15.70 -6.63
CA CYS A 65 -0.23 -16.41 -6.32
C CYS A 65 -0.03 -17.69 -7.17
N SER A 66 -1.10 -18.40 -7.53
CA SER A 66 -0.99 -19.67 -8.28
C SER A 66 -0.85 -19.46 -9.79
N VAL A 67 -1.62 -18.55 -10.37
CA VAL A 67 -1.67 -18.33 -11.83
C VAL A 67 -0.60 -17.33 -12.28
N GLY A 68 -0.16 -16.47 -11.37
CA GLY A 68 0.72 -15.34 -11.63
C GLY A 68 -0.03 -14.13 -12.19
N HIS A 69 0.69 -13.03 -12.39
CA HIS A 69 0.12 -11.76 -12.87
C HIS A 69 0.12 -11.73 -14.40
N SER A 70 -1.04 -11.97 -15.02
CA SER A 70 -1.23 -11.77 -16.46
C SER A 70 -2.70 -11.51 -16.79
N GLU A 71 -2.98 -10.40 -17.49
CA GLU A 71 -4.32 -10.04 -17.94
C GLU A 71 -4.90 -11.11 -18.88
N GLU A 72 -4.07 -11.72 -19.74
CA GLU A 72 -4.49 -12.82 -20.64
C GLU A 72 -4.99 -14.03 -19.85
N LYS A 73 -4.28 -14.39 -18.77
CA LYS A 73 -4.68 -15.53 -17.93
C LYS A 73 -5.91 -15.25 -17.08
N PHE A 74 -6.11 -13.99 -16.72
CA PHE A 74 -7.25 -13.56 -15.95
C PHE A 74 -8.50 -13.35 -16.79
N GLY A 75 -8.35 -13.06 -18.09
CA GLY A 75 -9.48 -12.67 -18.95
C GLY A 75 -10.07 -11.30 -18.57
N PHE A 76 -9.34 -10.50 -17.79
CA PHE A 76 -9.72 -9.18 -17.31
C PHE A 76 -8.51 -8.25 -17.31
N THR A 77 -8.75 -6.98 -17.56
CA THR A 77 -7.75 -5.92 -17.40
C THR A 77 -7.49 -5.64 -15.93
N TYR A 78 -6.29 -5.15 -15.60
CA TYR A 78 -6.00 -4.72 -14.23
C TYR A 78 -6.94 -3.59 -13.77
N GLU A 79 -7.36 -2.70 -14.68
CA GLU A 79 -8.32 -1.64 -14.37
C GLU A 79 -9.65 -2.20 -13.85
N GLU A 80 -10.23 -3.20 -14.52
CA GLU A 80 -11.47 -3.85 -14.08
C GLU A 80 -11.32 -4.50 -12.71
N ILE A 81 -10.21 -5.21 -12.50
CA ILE A 81 -9.88 -5.83 -11.22
C ILE A 81 -9.80 -4.77 -10.11
N ILE A 82 -9.08 -3.66 -10.36
CA ILE A 82 -8.92 -2.57 -9.39
C ILE A 82 -10.26 -1.91 -9.08
N ILE A 83 -11.13 -1.70 -10.08
CA ILE A 83 -12.47 -1.12 -9.91
C ILE A 83 -13.35 -1.99 -9.00
N CYS A 84 -13.23 -3.31 -9.08
CA CYS A 84 -13.95 -4.21 -8.17
C CYS A 84 -13.32 -4.21 -6.76
N LEU A 85 -11.99 -4.24 -6.65
CA LEU A 85 -11.31 -4.25 -5.36
C LEU A 85 -11.51 -2.96 -4.56
N ARG A 86 -11.57 -1.79 -5.20
CA ARG A 86 -11.83 -0.51 -4.50
C ARG A 86 -13.19 -0.50 -3.79
N LEU A 87 -14.18 -1.25 -4.27
CA LEU A 87 -15.49 -1.38 -3.60
C LEU A 87 -15.37 -2.10 -2.25
N ALA A 88 -14.39 -3.00 -2.08
CA ALA A 88 -14.13 -3.64 -0.80
C ALA A 88 -13.65 -2.63 0.25
N LEU A 89 -12.93 -1.57 -0.16
CA LEU A 89 -12.46 -0.50 0.73
C LEU A 89 -13.59 0.42 1.22
N LEU A 90 -14.72 0.41 0.53
CA LEU A 90 -15.93 1.16 0.90
C LEU A 90 -16.88 0.36 1.79
N ASN A 91 -16.58 -0.90 2.08
CA ASN A 91 -17.44 -1.76 2.89
C ASN A 91 -17.45 -1.31 4.36
N GLU A 92 -18.60 -1.41 5.04
CA GLU A 92 -18.74 -1.08 6.46
C GLU A 92 -17.94 -2.00 7.39
N ALA A 93 -17.72 -3.26 7.00
CA ALA A 93 -16.94 -4.22 7.77
C ALA A 93 -15.43 -3.97 7.61
N LYS A 94 -14.76 -3.66 8.72
CA LYS A 94 -13.30 -3.44 8.80
C LYS A 94 -12.48 -4.64 8.32
N GLU A 95 -12.99 -5.86 8.52
CA GLU A 95 -12.36 -7.10 8.07
C GLU A 95 -12.34 -7.20 6.54
N VAL A 96 -13.41 -6.76 5.88
CA VAL A 96 -13.50 -6.73 4.41
C VAL A 96 -12.57 -5.66 3.84
N ARG A 97 -12.54 -4.47 4.46
CA ARG A 97 -11.60 -3.40 4.06
C ARG A 97 -10.15 -3.85 4.21
N ALA A 98 -9.80 -4.46 5.35
CA ALA A 98 -8.46 -5.00 5.58
C ALA A 98 -8.06 -6.06 4.53
N ALA A 99 -8.98 -6.94 4.15
CA ALA A 99 -8.75 -7.93 3.11
C ALA A 99 -8.63 -7.30 1.72
N GLY A 100 -9.38 -6.24 1.42
CA GLY A 100 -9.26 -5.45 0.19
C GLY A 100 -7.90 -4.77 0.07
N LEU A 101 -7.44 -4.11 1.13
CA LEU A 101 -6.10 -3.51 1.20
C LEU A 101 -5.00 -4.57 1.00
N ARG A 102 -5.17 -5.75 1.61
CA ARG A 102 -4.27 -6.88 1.41
C ARG A 102 -4.28 -7.36 -0.04
N ALA A 103 -5.44 -7.53 -0.65
CA ALA A 103 -5.57 -7.95 -2.05
C ALA A 103 -4.89 -6.96 -3.01
N LEU A 104 -5.10 -5.65 -2.82
CA LEU A 104 -4.40 -4.60 -3.57
C LEU A 104 -2.89 -4.68 -3.40
N ARG A 105 -2.39 -4.98 -2.19
CA ARG A 105 -0.95 -5.12 -1.94
C ARG A 105 -0.33 -6.27 -2.73
N TYR A 106 -1.05 -7.38 -2.86
CA TYR A 106 -0.58 -8.50 -3.68
C TYR A 106 -0.68 -8.18 -5.17
N LEU A 107 -1.69 -7.41 -5.60
CA LEU A 107 -1.86 -7.00 -6.99
C LEU A 107 -0.74 -6.07 -7.48
N ILE A 108 -0.34 -5.08 -6.67
CA ILE A 108 0.68 -4.09 -7.04
C ILE A 108 2.08 -4.72 -7.02
N ARG A 109 2.56 -5.12 -8.19
CA ARG A 109 3.89 -5.73 -8.37
C ARG A 109 4.92 -4.77 -8.98
N ASP A 110 4.48 -3.91 -9.88
CA ASP A 110 5.32 -3.04 -10.70
C ASP A 110 4.71 -1.62 -10.84
N SER A 111 5.46 -0.74 -11.50
CA SER A 111 5.06 0.65 -11.71
C SER A 111 3.83 0.80 -12.60
N THR A 112 3.57 -0.13 -13.52
CA THR A 112 2.44 0.00 -14.46
C THR A 112 1.12 -0.24 -13.74
N ILE A 113 1.04 -1.27 -12.91
CA ILE A 113 -0.13 -1.55 -12.07
C ILE A 113 -0.32 -0.43 -11.05
N LEU A 114 0.76 0.06 -10.43
CA LEU A 114 0.68 1.20 -9.50
C LEU A 114 0.11 2.45 -10.18
N GLN A 115 0.54 2.79 -11.39
CA GLN A 115 -0.02 3.91 -12.14
C GLN A 115 -1.51 3.74 -12.43
N LYS A 116 -1.96 2.52 -12.77
CA LYS A 116 -3.40 2.23 -12.96
C LYS A 116 -4.18 2.45 -11.66
N VAL A 117 -3.65 2.00 -10.52
CA VAL A 117 -4.26 2.21 -9.18
C VAL A 117 -4.40 3.70 -8.86
N LEU A 118 -3.36 4.50 -9.12
CA LEU A 118 -3.36 5.95 -8.89
C LEU A 118 -4.27 6.70 -9.87
N ARG A 119 -4.31 6.29 -11.15
CA ARG A 119 -5.24 6.85 -12.15
C ARG A 119 -6.69 6.65 -11.74
N LEU A 120 -7.01 5.52 -11.11
CA LEU A 120 -8.34 5.20 -10.60
C LEU A 120 -8.63 5.81 -9.21
N GLN A 121 -7.75 6.71 -8.72
CA GLN A 121 -7.94 7.48 -7.49
C GLN A 121 -8.14 6.64 -6.22
N VAL A 122 -7.55 5.44 -6.19
CA VAL A 122 -7.67 4.52 -5.04
C VAL A 122 -6.87 5.02 -3.83
N ASP A 123 -5.91 5.92 -4.04
CA ASP A 123 -5.09 6.56 -3.02
C ASP A 123 -5.94 7.31 -1.97
N TYR A 124 -7.02 7.98 -2.36
CA TYR A 124 -7.95 8.61 -1.41
C TYR A 124 -8.64 7.60 -0.49
N LEU A 125 -8.98 6.41 -1.01
CA LEU A 125 -9.59 5.35 -0.20
C LEU A 125 -8.57 4.73 0.76
N ILE A 126 -7.32 4.60 0.33
CA ILE A 126 -6.22 4.14 1.19
C ILE A 126 -5.97 5.17 2.31
N SER A 127 -5.93 6.47 1.98
CA SER A 127 -5.83 7.56 2.96
C SER A 127 -6.93 7.49 4.01
N ARG A 128 -8.19 7.34 3.58
CA ARG A 128 -9.33 7.17 4.49
C ARG A 128 -9.16 5.98 5.45
N CYS A 129 -8.64 4.85 4.95
CA CYS A 129 -8.38 3.66 5.78
C CYS A 129 -7.23 3.85 6.79
N ILE A 130 -6.36 4.86 6.61
CA ILE A 130 -5.27 5.19 7.55
C ILE A 130 -5.78 6.15 8.64
N ASP A 131 -6.56 7.16 8.27
CA ASP A 131 -6.98 8.25 9.17
C ASP A 131 -8.09 7.84 10.14
N ILE A 132 -9.05 7.01 9.72
CA ILE A 132 -10.20 6.68 10.56
C ILE A 132 -9.79 5.71 11.67
N GLN A 133 -9.75 6.18 12.92
CA GLN A 133 -9.52 5.36 14.11
C GLN A 133 -10.85 4.87 14.71
N GLN A 134 -11.29 3.68 14.31
CA GLN A 134 -12.56 3.06 14.76
C GLN A 134 -12.38 1.59 15.14
N SER A 135 -11.56 1.29 16.15
CA SER A 135 -11.26 -0.10 16.60
C SER A 135 -10.73 -1.00 15.47
N ASN A 136 -10.03 -0.42 14.50
CA ASN A 136 -9.67 -1.01 13.21
C ASN A 136 -8.16 -1.14 13.01
N GLU A 137 -7.41 -1.44 14.07
CA GLU A 137 -5.94 -1.56 14.05
C GLU A 137 -5.43 -2.51 12.94
N VAL A 138 -6.13 -3.62 12.69
CA VAL A 138 -5.77 -4.59 11.64
C VAL A 138 -5.91 -3.99 10.24
N GLU A 139 -6.97 -3.23 10.00
CA GLU A 139 -7.20 -2.52 8.73
C GLU A 139 -6.09 -1.50 8.48
N ARG A 140 -5.83 -0.62 9.46
CA ARG A 140 -4.77 0.38 9.41
C ARG A 140 -3.41 -0.28 9.19
N THR A 141 -3.14 -1.42 9.83
CA THR A 141 -1.91 -2.19 9.60
C THR A 141 -1.80 -2.68 8.16
N GLN A 142 -2.88 -3.16 7.53
CA GLN A 142 -2.83 -3.55 6.12
C GLN A 142 -2.63 -2.34 5.20
N ALA A 143 -3.20 -1.18 5.52
CA ALA A 143 -3.00 0.05 4.78
C ALA A 143 -1.53 0.49 4.81
N LEU A 144 -0.91 0.56 5.99
CA LEU A 144 0.50 0.93 6.13
C LEU A 144 1.45 -0.06 5.41
N ARG A 145 1.12 -1.36 5.42
CA ARG A 145 1.87 -2.37 4.65
C ARG A 145 1.70 -2.19 3.13
N LEU A 146 0.51 -1.82 2.67
CA LEU A 146 0.25 -1.48 1.26
C LEU A 146 1.05 -0.24 0.85
N VAL A 147 1.04 0.80 1.69
CA VAL A 147 1.82 2.02 1.49
C VAL A 147 3.31 1.72 1.34
N ARG A 148 3.92 0.96 2.26
CA ARG A 148 5.33 0.56 2.14
C ARG A 148 5.61 -0.22 0.86
N LYS A 149 4.68 -1.07 0.42
CA LYS A 149 4.78 -1.77 -0.87
C LYS A 149 4.79 -0.79 -2.04
N MET A 150 3.92 0.23 -2.04
CA MET A 150 3.92 1.28 -3.08
C MET A 150 5.26 2.03 -3.14
N ILE A 151 5.82 2.42 -1.99
CA ILE A 151 7.16 3.04 -1.90
C ILE A 151 8.25 2.13 -2.47
N THR A 152 8.14 0.83 -2.23
CA THR A 152 9.10 -0.18 -2.71
C THR A 152 9.01 -0.36 -4.22
N VAL A 153 7.79 -0.30 -4.78
CA VAL A 153 7.55 -0.45 -6.21
C VAL A 153 7.99 0.80 -6.98
N ASN A 154 7.55 1.98 -6.56
CA ASN A 154 7.99 3.25 -7.14
C ASN A 154 7.66 4.43 -6.22
N ALA A 155 8.67 4.95 -5.52
CA ALA A 155 8.52 6.08 -4.62
C ALA A 155 8.29 7.43 -5.33
N LEU A 156 8.69 7.56 -6.61
CA LEU A 156 8.54 8.81 -7.37
C LEU A 156 7.08 9.09 -7.73
N LEU A 157 6.25 8.04 -7.83
CA LEU A 157 4.82 8.15 -8.10
C LEU A 157 3.98 8.31 -6.83
N PHE A 158 4.60 8.48 -5.66
CA PHE A 158 3.89 8.38 -4.40
C PHE A 158 2.90 9.55 -4.20
N PRO A 159 1.61 9.27 -3.94
CA PRO A 159 0.57 10.30 -3.97
C PRO A 159 0.58 11.18 -2.71
N SER A 160 0.36 12.48 -2.90
CA SER A 160 0.29 13.45 -1.80
C SER A 160 -0.84 13.19 -0.81
N SER A 161 -1.96 12.58 -1.24
CA SER A 161 -3.09 12.23 -0.38
C SER A 161 -2.65 11.34 0.79
N ILE A 162 -1.89 10.28 0.50
CA ILE A 162 -1.35 9.37 1.51
C ILE A 162 -0.28 10.05 2.36
N VAL A 163 0.57 10.90 1.76
CA VAL A 163 1.57 11.68 2.53
C VAL A 163 0.89 12.54 3.59
N ASN A 164 -0.17 13.26 3.22
CA ASN A 164 -0.91 14.12 4.13
C ASN A 164 -1.55 13.32 5.28
N SER A 165 -2.13 12.16 4.98
CA SER A 165 -2.69 11.25 5.99
C SER A 165 -1.63 10.73 6.98
N LEU A 166 -0.47 10.30 6.48
CA LEU A 166 0.64 9.88 7.34
C LEU A 166 1.13 11.03 8.23
N ILE A 167 1.23 12.24 7.68
CA ILE A 167 1.64 13.45 8.41
C ILE A 167 0.63 13.81 9.48
N ALA A 168 -0.67 13.77 9.18
CA ALA A 168 -1.74 14.04 10.14
C ALA A 168 -1.66 13.09 11.34
N VAL A 169 -1.57 11.78 11.08
CA VAL A 169 -1.37 10.78 12.13
C VAL A 169 -0.06 11.02 12.90
N GLY A 170 1.00 11.43 12.22
CA GLY A 170 2.30 11.70 12.82
C GLY A 170 2.35 12.95 13.72
N ASN A 171 1.54 13.98 13.43
CA ASN A 171 1.51 15.22 14.20
C ASN A 171 0.56 15.12 15.40
N ASP A 172 -0.68 14.68 15.17
CA ASP A 172 -1.74 14.76 16.19
C ASP A 172 -1.87 13.46 17.00
N GLY A 173 -1.40 12.34 16.44
CA GLY A 173 -1.60 11.01 17.03
C GLY A 173 -0.94 10.81 18.40
N LEU A 174 0.09 11.59 18.77
CA LEU A 174 0.65 11.52 20.13
C LEU A 174 -0.35 12.01 21.18
N GLN A 175 -1.07 13.09 20.89
CA GLN A 175 -2.11 13.64 21.77
C GLN A 175 -3.30 12.67 21.85
N GLU A 176 -3.65 12.06 20.72
CA GLU A 176 -4.75 11.09 20.61
C GLU A 176 -4.39 9.68 21.11
N ARG A 177 -3.15 9.47 21.60
CA ARG A 177 -2.61 8.17 22.03
C ARG A 177 -2.72 7.09 20.95
N ASP A 178 -2.58 7.48 19.69
CA ASP A 178 -2.58 6.58 18.55
C ASP A 178 -1.31 5.71 18.53
N ARG A 179 -1.52 4.39 18.49
CA ARG A 179 -0.45 3.39 18.46
C ARG A 179 0.29 3.34 17.12
N MET A 180 -0.28 3.92 16.07
CA MET A 180 0.28 3.89 14.72
C MET A 180 1.25 5.03 14.42
N VAL A 181 1.37 6.05 15.29
CA VAL A 181 2.26 7.22 15.10
C VAL A 181 3.66 6.80 14.65
N ARG A 182 4.32 5.95 15.44
CA ARG A 182 5.70 5.53 15.15
C ARG A 182 5.82 4.79 13.82
N ALA A 183 4.81 4.00 13.44
CA ALA A 183 4.79 3.31 12.17
C ALA A 183 4.62 4.30 11.00
N CYS A 184 3.77 5.32 11.14
CA CYS A 184 3.60 6.38 10.15
C CYS A 184 4.88 7.21 10.00
N ILE A 185 5.50 7.65 11.10
CA ILE A 185 6.76 8.42 11.05
C ILE A 185 7.88 7.62 10.39
N ALA A 186 8.00 6.31 10.69
CA ALA A 186 8.98 5.46 10.05
C ALA A 186 8.77 5.38 8.52
N ILE A 187 7.52 5.32 8.06
CA ILE A 187 7.18 5.34 6.63
C ILE A 187 7.49 6.69 5.98
N ILE A 188 7.24 7.80 6.67
CA ILE A 188 7.61 9.15 6.19
C ILE A 188 9.14 9.23 6.03
N CYS A 189 9.91 8.70 6.99
CA CYS A 189 11.36 8.66 6.88
C CYS A 189 11.82 7.82 5.68
N GLU A 190 11.25 6.62 5.49
CA GLU A 190 11.54 5.76 4.34
C GLU A 190 11.24 6.44 2.99
N LEU A 191 10.14 7.18 2.93
CA LEU A 191 9.75 7.94 1.75
C LEU A 191 10.71 9.12 1.52
N ALA A 192 11.09 9.84 2.57
CA ALA A 192 11.98 11.00 2.47
C ALA A 192 13.34 10.63 1.86
N LEU A 193 13.85 9.44 2.16
CA LEU A 193 15.11 8.95 1.58
C LEU A 193 15.01 8.64 0.07
N LYS A 194 13.82 8.34 -0.45
CA LYS A 194 13.61 7.94 -1.85
C LYS A 194 12.96 9.02 -2.72
N ASN A 195 12.11 9.84 -2.13
CA ASN A 195 11.41 10.95 -2.76
C ASN A 195 11.26 12.09 -1.73
N PRO A 196 12.36 12.82 -1.45
CA PRO A 196 12.34 13.91 -0.46
C PRO A 196 11.45 15.08 -0.90
N GLU A 197 11.28 15.29 -2.20
CA GLU A 197 10.50 16.39 -2.75
C GLU A 197 9.04 16.36 -2.26
N VAL A 198 8.36 15.22 -2.45
CA VAL A 198 6.94 15.11 -2.05
C VAL A 198 6.75 15.22 -0.53
N VAL A 199 7.74 14.77 0.25
CA VAL A 199 7.70 14.86 1.71
C VAL A 199 7.89 16.31 2.16
N ALA A 200 8.88 17.00 1.61
CA ALA A 200 9.18 18.39 1.93
C ALA A 200 8.03 19.33 1.53
N GLN A 201 7.47 19.16 0.32
CA GLN A 201 6.33 19.96 -0.15
C GLN A 201 5.10 19.86 0.75
N ARG A 202 4.93 18.74 1.46
CA ARG A 202 3.80 18.51 2.39
C ARG A 202 4.15 18.78 3.85
N GLY A 203 5.37 19.24 4.15
CA GLY A 203 5.82 19.56 5.51
C GLY A 203 6.19 18.33 6.35
N GLY A 204 6.45 17.18 5.72
CA GLY A 204 6.77 15.94 6.43
C GLY A 204 8.12 15.96 7.14
N LEU A 205 9.08 16.76 6.68
CA LEU A 205 10.37 16.94 7.36
C LEU A 205 10.20 17.63 8.72
N SER A 206 9.35 18.66 8.77
CA SER A 206 8.99 19.33 10.02
C SER A 206 8.27 18.38 10.98
N THR A 207 7.42 17.47 10.47
CA THR A 207 6.78 16.42 11.28
C THR A 207 7.78 15.43 11.88
N ILE A 208 8.81 15.02 11.11
CA ILE A 208 9.91 14.18 11.63
C ILE A 208 10.61 14.91 12.78
N LEU A 209 11.01 16.17 12.58
CA LEU A 209 11.73 16.95 13.57
C LEU A 209 10.94 17.17 14.86
N LYS A 210 9.64 17.48 14.77
CA LYS A 210 8.75 17.56 15.94
C LYS A 210 8.75 16.26 16.73
N ASN A 211 8.65 15.12 16.05
CA ASN A 211 8.65 13.80 16.69
C ASN A 211 10.00 13.43 17.33
N VAL A 212 11.12 14.06 16.95
CA VAL A 212 12.40 13.88 17.67
C VAL A 212 12.33 14.50 19.06
N ILE A 213 11.72 15.68 19.18
CA ILE A 213 11.63 16.42 20.44
C ILE A 213 10.77 15.65 21.46
N ASP A 214 9.65 15.10 21.00
CA ASP A 214 8.66 14.45 21.88
C ASP A 214 9.02 12.98 22.21
N CYS A 215 9.96 12.37 21.49
CA CYS A 215 10.28 10.97 21.67
C CYS A 215 11.40 10.78 22.70
N GLN A 216 11.14 9.94 23.71
CA GLN A 216 12.09 9.64 24.79
C GLN A 216 13.03 8.46 24.47
N LEU A 217 12.83 7.77 23.34
CA LEU A 217 13.57 6.57 22.99
C LEU A 217 14.77 6.93 22.11
N SER A 218 15.97 6.87 22.69
CA SER A 218 17.23 7.28 22.04
C SER A 218 17.45 6.69 20.64
N ARG A 219 17.24 5.38 20.48
CA ARG A 219 17.41 4.69 19.19
C ARG A 219 16.44 5.18 18.11
N ILE A 220 15.22 5.58 18.50
CA ILE A 220 14.25 6.12 17.55
C ILE A 220 14.66 7.53 17.15
N ASN A 221 15.01 8.37 18.12
CA ASN A 221 15.50 9.73 17.84
C ASN A 221 16.71 9.73 16.92
N GLU A 222 17.66 8.83 17.17
CA GLU A 222 18.83 8.67 16.32
C GLU A 222 18.44 8.33 14.87
N ALA A 223 17.50 7.41 14.66
CA ALA A 223 17.01 7.06 13.33
C ALA A 223 16.29 8.22 12.62
N LEU A 224 15.48 8.99 13.35
CA LEU A 224 14.78 10.16 12.82
C LEU A 224 15.77 11.27 12.42
N ILE A 225 16.72 11.59 13.30
CA ILE A 225 17.78 12.58 13.04
C ILE A 225 18.67 12.14 11.89
N THR A 226 19.04 10.86 11.83
CA THR A 226 19.85 10.30 10.74
C THR A 226 19.20 10.54 9.37
N THR A 227 17.87 10.49 9.29
CA THR A 227 17.14 10.79 8.04
C THR A 227 17.36 12.24 7.61
N ILE A 228 17.25 13.20 8.53
CA ILE A 228 17.46 14.62 8.24
C ILE A 228 18.93 14.90 7.87
N LEU A 229 19.87 14.34 8.63
CA LEU A 229 21.31 14.46 8.35
C LEU A 229 21.69 13.86 6.99
N HIS A 230 21.07 12.74 6.61
CA HIS A 230 21.28 12.14 5.29
C HIS A 230 20.85 13.08 4.16
N LEU A 231 19.69 13.73 4.30
CA LEU A 231 19.23 14.71 3.31
C LEU A 231 20.15 15.93 3.22
N LEU A 232 20.69 16.41 4.34
CA LEU A 232 21.66 17.50 4.37
C LEU A 232 23.02 17.11 3.78
N ASN A 233 23.39 15.83 3.80
CA ASN A 233 24.71 15.39 3.34
C ASN A 233 24.89 15.54 1.81
N HIS A 234 23.83 15.36 1.01
CA HIS A 234 23.92 15.39 -0.45
C HIS A 234 23.39 16.71 -1.05
N PRO A 235 24.09 17.35 -2.01
CA PRO A 235 23.67 18.64 -2.58
C PRO A 235 22.27 18.61 -3.22
N HIS A 236 21.92 17.52 -3.92
CA HIS A 236 20.60 17.37 -4.55
C HIS A 236 19.43 17.24 -3.56
N THR A 237 19.68 16.82 -2.33
CA THR A 237 18.64 16.64 -1.30
C THR A 237 18.65 17.76 -0.26
N ARG A 238 19.79 18.43 -0.06
CA ARG A 238 19.94 19.53 0.90
C ARG A 238 18.99 20.69 0.63
N GLN A 239 18.68 20.95 -0.65
CA GLN A 239 17.72 22.00 -1.05
C GLN A 239 16.31 21.83 -0.47
N TYR A 240 15.95 20.61 -0.04
CA TYR A 240 14.63 20.34 0.54
C TYR A 240 14.56 20.62 2.04
N VAL A 241 15.71 20.71 2.73
CA VAL A 241 15.77 21.03 4.16
C VAL A 241 15.92 22.54 4.29
N ARG A 242 14.92 23.20 4.88
CA ARG A 242 14.92 24.67 4.95
C ARG A 242 15.79 25.15 6.11
N SER A 243 16.73 26.04 5.80
CA SER A 243 17.77 26.47 6.73
C SER A 243 17.27 27.33 7.89
N ASP A 244 16.11 27.94 7.75
CA ASP A 244 15.53 28.94 8.66
C ASP A 244 14.70 28.35 9.79
N VAL A 245 14.10 27.17 9.62
CA VAL A 245 13.22 26.56 10.65
C VAL A 245 13.71 25.19 11.08
N GLU A 246 14.21 24.38 10.14
CA GLU A 246 14.52 22.98 10.42
C GLU A 246 15.91 22.80 11.05
N LEU A 247 16.86 23.69 10.73
CA LEU A 247 18.19 23.70 11.35
C LEU A 247 18.15 24.29 12.77
N GLU A 248 17.34 25.30 13.05
CA GLU A 248 17.19 25.86 14.39
C GLU A 248 16.67 24.82 15.41
N VAL A 249 15.78 23.92 14.96
CA VAL A 249 15.31 22.81 15.80
C VAL A 249 16.44 21.84 16.13
N LEU A 250 17.32 21.56 15.17
CA LEU A 250 18.51 20.71 15.42
C LEU A 250 19.46 21.40 16.40
N GLU A 251 19.72 22.69 16.23
CA GLU A 251 20.58 23.47 17.14
C GLU A 251 19.99 23.51 18.55
N SER A 252 18.68 23.72 18.69
CA SER A 252 17.98 23.67 19.98
C SER A 252 18.01 22.29 20.63
N PHE A 253 18.07 21.22 19.85
CA PHE A 253 18.16 19.85 20.36
C PHE A 253 19.57 19.55 20.91
N PHE A 254 20.62 20.01 20.22
CA PHE A 254 22.01 19.81 20.65
C PHE A 254 22.50 20.85 21.67
N SER A 255 21.84 22.00 21.80
CA SER A 255 22.18 23.06 22.75
C SER A 255 21.15 23.15 23.88
N PRO A 256 21.39 22.53 25.05
CA PRO A 256 20.47 22.59 26.19
C PRO A 256 20.20 24.02 26.70
N PHE A 257 21.07 24.98 26.40
CA PHE A 257 20.89 26.39 26.76
C PHE A 257 19.84 27.12 25.91
N HIS A 258 19.64 26.73 24.65
CA HIS A 258 18.67 27.40 23.77
C HIS A 258 17.22 26.99 24.06
N ALA A 259 17.01 25.74 24.50
CA ALA A 259 15.70 25.24 24.91
C ALA A 259 15.17 25.96 26.18
N LEU A 260 16.05 26.38 27.09
CA LEU A 260 15.70 27.10 28.33
C LEU A 260 15.21 28.54 28.07
N LEU A 261 15.68 29.20 27.01
CA LEU A 261 15.30 30.58 26.69
C LEU A 261 13.89 30.71 26.06
N LYS A 262 13.27 29.61 25.61
CA LYS A 262 11.85 29.64 25.18
C LYS A 262 10.86 29.65 26.36
N TYR A 263 11.35 29.43 27.58
CA TYR A 263 10.55 29.42 28.82
C TYR A 263 10.80 30.66 29.70
N PHE A 264 11.54 31.65 29.20
CA PHE A 264 11.71 32.98 29.77
C PHE A 264 11.30 34.05 28.75
#